data_AF-A0A7X6XYH9-F1
#
_entry.id   AF-A0A7X6XYH9-F1
#
_cell.length_a   1.000
_cell.length_b   1.000
_cell.length_c   1.000
_cell.angle_alpha   90.00
_cell.angle_beta   90.00
_cell.angle_gamma   90.00
#
_symmetry.space_group_name_H-M   'P 1'
#
loop_
_entity.id
_entity.type
_entity.pdbx_description
1 polymer ?
#
loop_
_entity_poly.entity_id
_entity_poly.type
_entity_poly.pdbx_seq_one_letter_code
_entity_poly.pdbx_strand_id
1 'polypeptide(L)'
;MKFIKKWIIFILYYLISSLFAILGVSFLSLIFKLLKITVQGPTVFSSIAEIVVFYICFSILSFFLFKNYGKKHKEIKKRELIVFYGSVLLLHFTIIFYGRWNSIYTITNGSLPLAIRLYSGTFERTHGRLYLSLRDIPRIYYYIGLSIEDFCFIIFSLTGYLIGRNSTVEKKI
;
A
#
# COMPACT_ATOMS: atom_id res chain seq x y z
N MET A 1 -10.62 -25.75 -6.45
CA MET A 1 -11.51 -24.58 -6.55
C MET A 1 -11.61 -23.70 -5.29
N LYS A 2 -11.77 -24.24 -4.07
CA LYS A 2 -11.92 -23.40 -2.84
C LYS A 2 -10.72 -22.49 -2.54
N PHE A 3 -9.50 -22.93 -2.83
CA PHE A 3 -8.26 -22.18 -2.57
C PHE A 3 -8.13 -20.92 -3.44
N ILE A 4 -8.28 -21.06 -4.75
CA ILE A 4 -8.22 -19.95 -5.72
C ILE A 4 -9.25 -18.86 -5.37
N LYS A 5 -10.46 -19.26 -4.97
CA LYS A 5 -11.50 -18.30 -4.55
C LYS A 5 -11.06 -17.44 -3.35
N LYS A 6 -10.38 -18.03 -2.36
CA LYS A 6 -9.84 -17.27 -1.20
C LYS A 6 -8.80 -16.25 -1.65
N TRP A 7 -7.89 -16.67 -2.53
CA TRP A 7 -6.82 -15.81 -3.05
C TRP A 7 -7.37 -14.64 -3.86
N ILE A 8 -8.36 -14.88 -4.71
CA ILE A 8 -9.06 -13.82 -5.46
C ILE A 8 -9.67 -12.80 -4.48
N ILE A 9 -10.29 -13.24 -3.39
CA ILE A 9 -10.84 -12.31 -2.39
C ILE A 9 -9.75 -11.50 -1.71
N PHE A 10 -8.60 -12.11 -1.41
CA PHE A 10 -7.48 -11.40 -0.78
C PHE A 10 -6.90 -10.33 -1.70
N ILE A 11 -6.69 -10.68 -2.97
CA ILE A 11 -6.25 -9.73 -4.00
C ILE A 11 -7.27 -8.61 -4.14
N LEU A 12 -8.56 -8.94 -4.22
CA LEU A 12 -9.61 -7.94 -4.31
C LEU A 12 -9.60 -7.00 -3.10
N TYR A 13 -9.39 -7.51 -1.89
CA TYR A 13 -9.35 -6.68 -0.68
C TYR A 13 -8.12 -5.79 -0.65
N TYR A 14 -6.95 -6.29 -1.08
CA TYR A 14 -5.77 -5.46 -1.27
C TYR A 14 -6.04 -4.32 -2.27
N LEU A 15 -6.64 -4.62 -3.43
CA LEU A 15 -6.98 -3.63 -4.45
C LEU A 15 -8.00 -2.60 -3.95
N ILE A 16 -9.04 -3.04 -3.22
CA ILE A 16 -10.02 -2.14 -2.61
C ILE A 16 -9.35 -1.22 -1.59
N SER A 17 -8.50 -1.75 -0.70
CA SER A 17 -7.75 -0.94 0.26
C SER A 17 -6.91 0.12 -0.44
N SER A 18 -6.20 -0.25 -1.51
CA SER A 18 -5.36 0.67 -2.28
C SER A 18 -6.18 1.75 -2.97
N LEU A 19 -7.28 1.37 -3.63
CA LEU A 19 -8.18 2.31 -4.31
C LEU A 19 -8.77 3.34 -3.35
N PHE A 20 -9.27 2.91 -2.20
CA PHE A 20 -9.84 3.82 -1.21
C PHE A 20 -8.76 4.67 -0.51
N ALA A 21 -7.53 4.18 -0.37
CA ALA A 21 -6.42 4.99 0.11
C ALA A 21 -6.07 6.12 -0.87
N ILE A 22 -6.05 5.83 -2.18
CA ILE A 22 -5.86 6.83 -3.24
C ILE A 22 -6.98 7.87 -3.22
N LEU A 23 -8.23 7.46 -2.99
CA LEU A 23 -9.35 8.38 -2.80
C LEU A 23 -9.16 9.28 -1.57
N GLY A 24 -8.67 8.73 -0.46
CA GLY A 24 -8.33 9.49 0.74
C GLY A 24 -7.27 10.58 0.47
N VAL A 25 -6.22 10.23 -0.27
CA VAL A 25 -5.20 11.20 -0.72
C VAL A 25 -5.82 12.28 -1.61
N SER A 26 -6.68 11.88 -2.56
CA SER A 26 -7.34 12.81 -3.48
C SER A 26 -8.22 13.82 -2.73
N PHE A 27 -8.93 13.37 -1.69
CA PHE A 27 -9.73 14.23 -0.83
C PHE A 27 -8.87 15.20 0.00
N LEU A 28 -7.76 14.73 0.57
CA LEU A 28 -6.82 15.60 1.27
C LEU A 28 -6.23 16.67 0.32
N SER A 29 -5.86 16.27 -0.89
CA SER A 29 -5.31 17.18 -1.90
C SER A 29 -6.33 18.27 -2.28
N LEU A 30 -7.61 17.91 -2.36
CA LEU A 30 -8.70 18.87 -2.55
C LEU A 30 -8.79 19.87 -1.38
N ILE A 31 -8.73 19.40 -0.14
CA ILE A 31 -8.71 20.26 1.05
C ILE A 31 -7.53 21.24 0.99
N PHE A 32 -6.32 20.78 0.69
CA PHE A 32 -5.15 21.63 0.60
C PHE A 32 -5.28 22.70 -0.49
N LYS A 33 -5.91 22.38 -1.62
CA LYS A 33 -6.20 23.37 -2.67
C LYS A 33 -7.20 24.43 -2.19
N LEU A 34 -8.28 24.02 -1.52
CA LEU A 34 -9.28 24.94 -0.96
C LEU A 34 -8.68 25.87 0.12
N LEU A 35 -7.80 25.33 0.95
CA LEU A 35 -7.08 26.08 1.98
C LEU A 35 -5.89 26.88 1.44
N LYS A 36 -5.65 26.86 0.12
CA LYS A 36 -4.51 27.55 -0.51
C LYS A 36 -3.15 27.16 0.08
N ILE A 37 -2.99 25.89 0.48
CA ILE A 37 -1.70 25.35 0.96
C ILE A 37 -0.79 25.00 -0.23
N THR A 38 -1.35 24.66 -1.39
CA THR A 38 -0.63 24.19 -2.59
C THR A 38 -0.74 25.12 -3.79
N VAL A 39 -0.83 26.45 -3.57
CA VAL A 39 -1.07 27.45 -4.64
C VAL A 39 -0.01 27.43 -5.74
N GLN A 40 1.25 27.19 -5.39
CA GLN A 40 2.38 27.12 -6.33
C GLN A 40 2.84 25.67 -6.59
N GLY A 41 2.02 24.69 -6.23
CA GLY A 41 2.35 23.26 -6.28
C GLY A 41 2.46 22.61 -4.89
N PRO A 42 2.85 21.33 -4.82
CA PRO A 42 2.98 20.61 -3.56
C PRO A 42 4.07 21.22 -2.69
N THR A 43 3.75 21.50 -1.43
CA THR A 43 4.74 21.84 -0.41
C THR A 43 5.36 20.57 0.16
N VAL A 44 6.48 20.70 0.88
CA VAL A 44 7.06 19.58 1.65
C VAL A 44 6.02 19.00 2.62
N PHE A 45 5.29 19.87 3.30
CA PHE A 45 4.24 19.47 4.24
C PHE A 45 3.11 18.71 3.54
N SER A 46 2.55 19.26 2.44
CA SER A 46 1.44 18.60 1.74
C SER A 46 1.86 17.25 1.16
N SER A 47 3.09 17.16 0.64
CA SER A 47 3.62 15.91 0.07
C SER A 47 3.78 14.82 1.14
N ILE A 48 4.32 15.18 2.31
CA ILE A 48 4.43 14.25 3.44
C ILE A 48 3.04 13.85 3.95
N ALA A 49 2.12 14.79 4.06
CA ALA A 49 0.76 14.52 4.51
C ALA A 49 0.02 13.57 3.56
N GLU A 50 0.15 13.73 2.25
CA GLU A 50 -0.42 12.80 1.25
C GLU A 50 0.15 11.38 1.41
N ILE A 51 1.48 11.23 1.58
CA ILE A 51 2.12 9.94 1.86
C ILE A 51 1.55 9.30 3.14
N VAL A 52 1.50 10.08 4.23
CA VAL A 52 1.02 9.59 5.53
C VAL A 52 -0.45 9.16 5.44
N VAL A 53 -1.29 9.98 4.81
CA VAL A 53 -2.72 9.66 4.64
C VAL A 53 -2.90 8.40 3.80
N PHE A 54 -2.12 8.21 2.73
CA PHE A 54 -2.16 6.97 1.95
C PHE A 54 -1.96 5.73 2.85
N TYR A 55 -0.84 5.67 3.57
CA TYR A 55 -0.50 4.50 4.39
C TYR A 55 -1.47 4.29 5.56
N ILE A 56 -1.96 5.37 6.19
CA ILE A 56 -2.96 5.28 7.26
C ILE A 56 -4.27 4.73 6.71
N CYS A 57 -4.83 5.34 5.66
CA CYS A 57 -6.07 4.88 5.05
C CYS A 57 -5.96 3.43 4.60
N PHE A 58 -4.88 3.09 3.89
CA PHE A 58 -4.60 1.74 3.41
C PHE A 58 -4.55 0.71 4.54
N SER A 59 -3.86 1.04 5.65
CA SER A 59 -3.74 0.19 6.83
C SER A 59 -5.09 -0.02 7.52
N ILE A 60 -5.85 1.05 7.74
CA ILE A 60 -7.19 1.00 8.36
C ILE A 60 -8.15 0.15 7.54
N LEU A 61 -8.19 0.36 6.22
CA LEU A 61 -9.06 -0.38 5.32
C LEU A 61 -8.70 -1.86 5.28
N SER A 62 -7.40 -2.17 5.16
CA SER A 62 -6.91 -3.55 5.17
C SER A 62 -7.30 -4.25 6.46
N PHE A 63 -7.17 -3.57 7.61
CA PHE A 63 -7.64 -4.09 8.88
C PHE A 63 -9.13 -4.40 8.89
N PHE A 64 -9.99 -3.45 8.52
CA PHE A 64 -11.44 -3.65 8.59
C PHE A 64 -11.97 -4.68 7.60
N LEU A 65 -11.45 -4.70 6.37
CA LEU A 65 -11.81 -5.69 5.36
C LEU A 65 -11.47 -7.10 5.83
N PHE A 66 -10.25 -7.31 6.34
CA PHE A 66 -9.84 -8.63 6.82
C PHE A 66 -10.46 -9.00 8.16
N LYS A 67 -10.81 -8.03 9.02
CA LYS A 67 -11.65 -8.28 10.20
C LYS A 67 -13.01 -8.83 9.81
N ASN A 68 -13.66 -8.24 8.82
CA ASN A 68 -14.93 -8.75 8.30
C ASN A 68 -14.77 -10.10 7.61
N TYR A 69 -13.66 -10.31 6.90
CA TYR A 69 -13.31 -11.61 6.33
C TYR A 69 -13.19 -12.70 7.40
N GLY A 70 -12.41 -12.45 8.45
CA GLY A 70 -12.16 -13.39 9.54
C GLY A 70 -13.43 -13.82 10.29
N LYS A 71 -14.41 -12.91 10.41
CA LYS A 71 -15.75 -13.24 10.94
C LYS A 71 -16.50 -14.25 10.07
N LYS A 72 -16.39 -14.13 8.74
CA LYS A 72 -17.13 -14.94 7.76
C LYS A 72 -16.42 -16.26 7.41
N HIS A 73 -15.08 -16.30 7.45
CA HIS A 73 -14.27 -17.41 6.93
C HIS A 73 -13.21 -17.88 7.92
N LYS A 74 -13.61 -18.75 8.85
CA LYS A 74 -12.77 -19.24 9.96
C LYS A 74 -11.73 -20.30 9.58
N GLU A 75 -11.84 -20.89 8.39
CA GLU A 75 -11.12 -22.12 8.01
C GLU A 75 -9.79 -21.88 7.27
N ILE A 76 -9.24 -20.66 7.29
CA ILE A 76 -7.94 -20.44 6.62
C ILE A 76 -6.81 -20.98 7.49
N LYS A 77 -6.06 -21.92 6.94
CA LYS A 77 -4.85 -22.46 7.58
C LYS A 77 -3.75 -21.41 7.54
N LYS A 78 -2.97 -21.27 8.62
CA LYS A 78 -1.83 -20.32 8.69
C LYS A 78 -0.88 -20.45 7.48
N ARG A 79 -0.63 -21.68 7.02
CA ARG A 79 0.20 -21.96 5.83
C ARG A 79 -0.34 -21.28 4.56
N GLU A 80 -1.67 -21.20 4.37
CA GLU A 80 -2.27 -20.54 3.22
C GLU A 80 -2.00 -19.02 3.24
N LEU A 81 -2.05 -18.40 4.43
CA LEU A 81 -1.72 -16.98 4.61
C LEU A 81 -0.24 -16.70 4.31
N ILE A 82 0.66 -17.53 4.84
CA ILE A 82 2.10 -17.39 4.62
C ILE A 82 2.43 -17.51 3.13
N VAL A 83 1.88 -18.53 2.46
CA VAL A 83 2.10 -18.73 1.03
C VAL A 83 1.55 -17.55 0.22
N PHE A 84 0.38 -17.01 0.60
CA PHE A 84 -0.19 -15.84 -0.07
C PHE A 84 0.72 -14.61 0.08
N TYR A 85 1.05 -14.20 1.31
CA TYR A 85 1.87 -13.02 1.54
C TYR A 85 3.27 -13.17 0.92
N GLY A 86 3.89 -14.35 1.06
CA GLY A 86 5.17 -14.64 0.41
C GLY A 86 5.10 -14.53 -1.12
N SER A 87 3.99 -14.97 -1.73
CA SER A 87 3.79 -14.85 -3.18
C SER A 87 3.62 -13.41 -3.63
N VAL A 88 2.91 -12.58 -2.85
CA VAL A 88 2.76 -11.14 -3.13
C VAL A 88 4.12 -10.43 -3.08
N LEU A 89 4.88 -10.64 -2.00
CA LEU A 89 6.22 -10.08 -1.84
C LEU A 89 7.15 -10.48 -2.99
N LEU A 90 7.16 -11.76 -3.36
CA LEU A 90 7.98 -12.27 -4.46
C LEU A 90 7.56 -11.69 -5.81
N LEU A 91 6.25 -11.55 -6.05
CA LEU A 91 5.71 -10.94 -7.27
C LEU A 91 6.14 -9.48 -7.38
N HIS A 92 5.96 -8.70 -6.32
CA HIS A 92 6.37 -7.30 -6.26
C HIS A 92 7.88 -7.15 -6.48
N PHE A 93 8.70 -7.94 -5.78
CA PHE A 93 10.15 -7.97 -6.01
C PHE A 93 10.48 -8.24 -7.48
N THR A 94 9.86 -9.25 -8.09
CA THR A 94 10.12 -9.65 -9.47
C THR A 94 9.74 -8.53 -10.44
N ILE A 95 8.57 -7.91 -10.26
CA ILE A 95 8.12 -6.81 -11.14
C ILE A 95 9.02 -5.59 -11.00
N ILE A 96 9.46 -5.22 -9.79
CA ILE A 96 10.33 -4.05 -9.61
C ILE A 96 11.68 -4.26 -10.31
N PHE A 97 12.34 -5.38 -10.08
CA PHE A 97 13.71 -5.57 -10.58
C PHE A 97 13.78 -6.05 -12.02
N TYR A 98 12.80 -6.82 -12.51
CA TYR A 98 12.83 -7.43 -13.84
C TYR A 98 11.69 -6.97 -14.75
N GLY A 99 10.70 -6.26 -14.22
CA GLY A 99 9.56 -5.77 -15.00
C GLY A 99 9.90 -4.59 -15.91
N ARG A 100 8.96 -4.35 -16.84
CA ARG A 100 8.92 -3.13 -17.66
C ARG A 100 8.43 -1.96 -16.81
N TRP A 101 8.85 -0.74 -17.15
CA TRP A 101 8.47 0.48 -16.43
C TRP A 101 6.96 0.67 -16.26
N ASN A 102 6.15 0.28 -17.25
CA ASN A 102 4.69 0.36 -17.11
C ASN A 102 4.16 -0.51 -15.96
N SER A 103 4.70 -1.73 -15.81
CA SER A 103 4.35 -2.64 -14.72
C SER A 103 4.81 -2.09 -13.38
N ILE A 104 6.02 -1.53 -13.32
CA ILE A 104 6.57 -0.88 -12.11
C ILE A 104 5.63 0.25 -11.67
N TYR A 105 5.30 1.18 -12.56
CA TYR A 105 4.42 2.30 -12.23
C TYR A 105 3.02 1.86 -11.82
N THR A 106 2.50 0.80 -12.43
CA THR A 106 1.18 0.25 -12.07
C THR A 106 1.19 -0.25 -10.62
N ILE A 107 2.19 -1.05 -10.23
CA ILE A 107 2.22 -1.64 -8.89
C ILE A 107 2.66 -0.64 -7.82
N THR A 108 3.48 0.35 -8.17
CA THR A 108 3.94 1.37 -7.22
C THR A 108 3.06 2.60 -7.18
N ASN A 109 1.88 2.61 -7.82
CA ASN A 109 1.09 3.84 -7.94
C ASN A 109 0.77 4.47 -6.57
N GLY A 110 0.48 3.65 -5.56
CA GLY A 110 0.26 4.11 -4.19
C GLY A 110 1.51 4.58 -3.46
N SER A 111 2.64 3.90 -3.67
CA SER A 111 3.92 4.14 -3.00
C SER A 111 4.89 5.06 -3.76
N LEU A 112 4.54 5.47 -4.98
CA LEU A 112 5.35 6.32 -5.86
C LEU A 112 5.71 7.66 -5.20
N PRO A 113 4.79 8.38 -4.53
CA PRO A 113 5.13 9.63 -3.85
C PRO A 113 6.24 9.46 -2.80
N LEU A 114 6.27 8.32 -2.10
CA LEU A 114 7.32 8.01 -1.14
C LEU A 114 8.67 7.76 -1.83
N ALA A 115 8.68 6.96 -2.91
CA ALA A 115 9.90 6.70 -3.68
C ALA A 115 10.52 8.01 -4.21
N ILE A 116 9.68 8.90 -4.76
CA ILE A 116 10.07 10.24 -5.21
C ILE A 116 10.70 11.01 -4.06
N ARG A 117 10.05 11.06 -2.89
CA ARG A 117 10.51 11.87 -1.76
C ARG A 117 11.83 11.38 -1.16
N LEU A 118 11.98 10.05 -1.04
CA LEU A 118 13.23 9.43 -0.56
C LEU A 118 14.40 9.75 -1.49
N TYR A 119 14.16 9.65 -2.80
CA TYR A 119 15.20 9.94 -3.78
C TYR A 119 15.49 11.44 -3.88
N SER A 120 14.48 12.31 -3.99
CA SER A 120 14.68 13.75 -4.12
C SER A 120 15.47 14.32 -2.94
N GLY A 121 15.16 13.89 -1.71
CA GLY A 121 15.90 14.31 -0.51
C GLY A 121 17.38 13.90 -0.52
N THR A 122 17.71 12.77 -1.15
CA THR A 122 19.09 12.27 -1.27
C THR A 122 19.79 12.93 -2.47
N PHE A 123 19.12 12.98 -3.61
CA PHE A 123 19.68 13.46 -4.87
C PHE A 123 19.92 14.98 -4.88
N GLU A 124 18.97 15.79 -4.38
CA GLU A 124 19.15 17.24 -4.26
C GLU A 124 20.31 17.58 -3.31
N ARG A 125 20.44 16.85 -2.20
CA ARG A 125 21.54 17.04 -1.24
C ARG A 125 22.91 16.69 -1.83
N THR A 126 22.98 15.65 -2.65
CA THR A 126 24.28 15.16 -3.18
C THR A 126 24.68 15.85 -4.48
N HIS A 127 23.73 16.25 -5.33
CA HIS A 127 24.01 16.73 -6.69
C HIS A 127 23.52 18.16 -6.97
N GLY A 128 22.75 18.77 -6.05
CA GLY A 128 22.22 20.13 -6.22
C GLY A 128 21.25 20.28 -7.40
N ARG A 129 20.67 19.18 -7.88
CA ARG A 129 19.77 19.14 -9.05
C ARG A 129 18.54 18.29 -8.78
N LEU A 130 17.48 18.58 -9.52
CA LEU A 130 16.27 17.74 -9.61
C LEU A 130 16.47 16.63 -10.64
N TYR A 131 15.80 15.49 -10.45
CA TYR A 131 15.73 14.44 -11.46
C TYR A 131 14.79 14.88 -12.60
N LEU A 132 15.06 14.45 -13.83
CA LEU A 132 14.32 14.89 -15.02
C LEU A 132 13.21 13.92 -15.41
N SER A 133 13.36 12.65 -15.02
CA SER A 133 12.40 11.59 -15.28
C SER A 133 12.22 10.70 -14.06
N LEU A 134 11.01 10.15 -13.90
CA LEU A 134 10.77 9.08 -12.93
C LEU A 134 11.69 7.87 -13.20
N ARG A 135 12.12 7.65 -14.45
CA ARG A 135 13.06 6.57 -14.78
C ARG A 135 14.47 6.79 -14.23
N ASP A 136 14.81 8.03 -13.86
CA ASP A 136 16.11 8.36 -13.27
C ASP A 136 16.18 7.90 -11.81
N ILE A 137 15.03 7.73 -11.16
CA ILE A 137 14.93 7.20 -9.81
C ILE A 137 15.36 5.73 -9.84
N PRO A 138 16.40 5.32 -9.09
CA PRO A 138 16.83 3.93 -9.06
C PRO A 138 15.71 3.01 -8.57
N ARG A 139 15.58 1.83 -9.19
CA ARG A 139 14.54 0.82 -8.88
C ARG A 139 14.45 0.44 -7.40
N ILE A 140 15.56 0.58 -6.65
CA ILE A 140 15.58 0.31 -5.21
C ILE A 140 14.63 1.23 -4.41
N TYR A 141 14.45 2.50 -4.81
CA TYR A 141 13.55 3.43 -4.10
C TYR A 141 12.08 3.04 -4.29
N TYR A 142 11.73 2.57 -5.50
CA TYR A 142 10.43 1.97 -5.78
C TYR A 142 10.20 0.71 -4.93
N TYR A 143 11.21 -0.14 -4.82
CA TYR A 143 11.15 -1.33 -3.98
C TYR A 143 10.94 -0.97 -2.51
N ILE A 144 11.64 0.03 -1.97
CA ILE A 144 11.49 0.48 -0.58
C ILE A 144 10.05 0.95 -0.32
N GLY A 145 9.52 1.82 -1.20
CA GLY A 145 8.16 2.33 -1.05
C GLY A 145 7.10 1.22 -1.08
N LEU A 146 7.23 0.30 -2.04
CA LEU A 146 6.34 -0.84 -2.18
C LEU A 146 6.48 -1.84 -1.03
N SER A 147 7.69 -2.06 -0.51
CA SER A 147 7.94 -2.95 0.63
C SER A 147 7.26 -2.44 1.90
N ILE A 148 7.23 -1.11 2.10
CA ILE A 148 6.51 -0.50 3.23
C ILE A 148 5.00 -0.72 3.07
N GLU A 149 4.48 -0.60 1.84
CA GLU A 149 3.07 -0.88 1.52
C GLU A 149 2.71 -2.34 1.81
N ASP A 150 3.55 -3.29 1.38
CA ASP A 150 3.38 -4.70 1.65
C ASP A 150 3.41 -5.01 3.15
N PHE A 151 4.32 -4.37 3.89
CA PHE A 151 4.43 -4.54 5.34
C PHE A 151 3.17 -4.04 6.06
N CYS A 152 2.68 -2.85 5.69
CA CYS A 152 1.40 -2.32 6.17
C CYS A 152 0.26 -3.30 5.86
N PHE A 153 0.17 -3.77 4.62
CA PHE A 153 -0.86 -4.72 4.23
C PHE A 153 -0.82 -5.97 5.09
N ILE A 154 0.34 -6.63 5.20
CA ILE A 154 0.51 -7.89 5.93
C ILE A 154 0.12 -7.74 7.40
N ILE A 155 0.65 -6.73 8.10
CA ILE A 155 0.40 -6.53 9.52
C ILE A 155 -1.08 -6.25 9.79
N PHE A 156 -1.65 -5.27 9.09
CA PHE A 156 -3.01 -4.82 9.39
C PHE A 156 -4.05 -5.84 8.93
N SER A 157 -3.85 -6.48 7.77
CA SER A 157 -4.74 -7.55 7.30
C SER A 157 -4.70 -8.78 8.22
N LEU A 158 -3.50 -9.20 8.67
CA LEU A 158 -3.36 -10.33 9.59
C LEU A 158 -3.99 -10.02 10.94
N THR A 159 -3.72 -8.84 11.50
CA THR A 159 -4.28 -8.40 12.78
C THR A 159 -5.80 -8.31 12.71
N GLY A 160 -6.33 -7.71 11.63
CA GLY A 160 -7.76 -7.67 11.35
C GLY A 160 -8.38 -9.06 11.30
N TYR A 161 -7.79 -9.96 10.50
CA TYR A 161 -8.23 -11.35 10.36
C TYR A 161 -8.33 -12.08 11.70
N LEU A 162 -7.27 -12.01 12.54
CA LEU A 162 -7.21 -12.69 13.83
C LEU A 162 -8.29 -12.19 14.80
N ILE A 163 -8.46 -10.86 14.90
CA ILE A 163 -9.50 -10.26 15.75
C ILE A 163 -10.89 -10.63 15.25
N GLY A 164 -11.12 -10.58 13.93
CA GLY A 164 -12.37 -10.99 13.31
C GLY A 164 -12.74 -12.43 13.64
N ARG A 165 -11.75 -13.34 13.56
CA ARG A 165 -11.92 -14.76 13.86
C ARG A 165 -12.29 -15.01 15.33
N ASN A 166 -11.63 -14.33 16.27
CA ASN A 166 -11.86 -14.53 17.70
C ASN A 166 -13.21 -13.97 18.16
N SER A 167 -13.64 -12.81 17.64
CA SER A 167 -14.93 -12.17 17.98
C SER A 167 -16.18 -12.99 17.64
N THR A 168 -16.04 -14.04 16.84
CA THR A 168 -17.12 -14.97 16.49
C THR A 168 -17.03 -16.30 17.24
N VAL A 169 -15.99 -16.53 18.03
CA VAL A 169 -15.89 -17.68 18.95
C VAL A 169 -16.58 -17.34 20.26
N GLU A 170 -16.36 -16.14 20.80
CA GLU A 170 -17.01 -15.66 22.02
C GLU A 170 -18.54 -15.56 21.91
N LYS A 171 -19.09 -15.36 20.70
CA LYS A 171 -20.56 -15.35 20.48
C LYS A 171 -21.21 -16.74 20.44
N LYS A 172 -20.43 -17.82 20.48
CA LYS A 172 -20.92 -19.21 20.41
C LYS A 172 -20.78 -19.96 21.73
N ILE A 173 -20.18 -19.34 22.75
CA ILE A 173 -20.10 -19.82 24.13
C ILE A 173 -21.20 -19.08 24.91
#